data_AF-A0A661W0R5-F1
#
_entry.id   AF-A0A661W0R5-F1
#
_cell.length_a   1.000
_cell.length_b   1.000
_cell.length_c   1.000
_cell.angle_alpha   90.00
_cell.angle_beta   90.00
_cell.angle_gamma   90.00
#
_symmetry.space_group_name_H-M   'P 1'
#
loop_
_entity.id
_entity.type
_entity.pdbx_description
1 polymer ?
#
loop_
_entity_poly.entity_id
_entity_poly.type
_entity_poly.pdbx_seq_one_letter_code
_entity_poly.pdbx_strand_id
1 'polypeptide(L)'
;TMFVIVVVQEGERRIPVQYGKRVRGIKMYGGGSTHIPLRVNAAGMIPLIFAQSILTFPAVIANFFVNSENAAVSQFAQGVVNSFSGQSPWYGLLYFLAVVGFTYFYTDVIVQQQDLPGALKRQGGFIPGIRPGKRTADYINSVYRRITLVGALFLGGVAVLPFIVDLFLKTRVLLITSSGLLIVVGVVLDTMRQLEAQLLMRHYEGFIK
;
A
#
# COMPACT_ATOMS: atom_id res chain seq x y z
N THR A 1 17.17 -6.95 1.96
CA THR A 1 15.96 -6.28 1.43
C THR A 1 14.72 -6.66 2.21
N MET A 2 14.38 -7.95 2.33
CA MET A 2 13.16 -8.40 3.02
C MET A 2 12.96 -7.87 4.44
N PHE A 3 13.95 -8.00 5.33
CA PHE A 3 13.82 -7.51 6.71
C PHE A 3 13.51 -6.00 6.77
N VAL A 4 14.17 -5.20 5.93
CA VAL A 4 13.93 -3.75 5.84
C VAL A 4 12.52 -3.44 5.34
N ILE A 5 12.01 -4.23 4.38
CA ILE A 5 10.63 -4.10 3.89
C ILE A 5 9.65 -4.38 5.03
N VAL A 6 9.83 -5.46 5.79
CA VAL A 6 8.91 -5.80 6.90
C VAL A 6 8.92 -4.71 7.96
N VAL A 7 10.10 -4.26 8.42
CA VAL A 7 10.22 -3.24 9.46
C VAL A 7 9.54 -1.92 9.06
N VAL A 8 9.71 -1.49 7.81
CA VAL A 8 9.08 -0.25 7.33
C VAL A 8 7.56 -0.45 7.09
N GLN A 9 7.15 -1.62 6.63
CA GLN A 9 5.74 -1.95 6.35
C GLN A 9 4.91 -2.18 7.63
N GLU A 10 5.55 -2.60 8.72
CA GLU A 10 4.94 -2.74 10.04
C GLU A 10 4.98 -1.46 10.87
N GLY A 11 5.76 -0.46 10.43
CA GLY A 11 5.78 0.86 11.04
C GLY A 11 4.36 1.43 11.15
N GLU A 12 3.98 1.85 12.35
CA GLU A 12 2.71 2.51 12.61
C GLU A 12 2.90 3.83 13.37
N ARG A 13 2.10 4.82 12.99
CA ARG A 13 1.96 6.06 13.73
C ARG A 13 0.68 5.99 14.57
N ARG A 14 0.84 5.96 15.88
CA ARG A 14 -0.29 5.90 16.83
C ARG A 14 -0.85 7.31 17.06
N ILE A 15 -2.13 7.51 16.77
CA ILE A 15 -2.86 8.74 17.15
C ILE A 15 -3.69 8.44 18.40
N PRO A 16 -3.47 9.14 19.53
CA PRO A 16 -4.25 8.92 20.74
C PRO A 16 -5.69 9.41 20.55
N VAL A 17 -6.64 8.60 21.02
CA VAL A 17 -8.07 8.90 21.04
C VAL A 17 -8.57 8.76 22.47
N GLN A 18 -9.44 9.67 22.86
CA GLN A 18 -10.12 9.61 24.14
C GLN A 18 -11.59 9.36 23.91
N TYR A 19 -12.15 8.40 24.64
CA TYR A 19 -13.59 8.18 24.68
C TYR A 19 -14.19 8.93 25.86
N GLY A 20 -15.34 9.58 25.62
CA GLY A 20 -16.07 10.29 26.66
C GLY A 20 -16.40 9.39 27.85
N LYS A 21 -16.14 9.88 29.06
CA LYS A 21 -16.52 9.23 30.33
C LYS A 21 -18.01 9.46 30.57
N ARG A 22 -18.77 8.39 30.87
CA ARG A 22 -20.14 8.54 31.39
C ARG A 22 -20.09 8.38 32.91
N VAL A 23 -20.33 9.48 33.62
CA VAL A 23 -20.51 9.45 35.08
C VAL A 23 -22.01 9.26 35.33
N ARG A 24 -22.38 8.18 36.03
CA ARG A 24 -23.76 7.97 36.51
C ARG A 24 -23.70 7.70 38.02
N GLY A 25 -24.15 8.67 38.82
CA GLY A 25 -23.99 8.64 40.28
C GLY A 25 -22.53 8.86 40.69
N ILE A 26 -22.04 8.11 41.68
CA ILE A 26 -20.66 8.19 42.20
C ILE A 26 -19.67 7.32 41.41
N LYS A 27 -20.18 6.42 40.55
CA LYS A 27 -19.34 5.48 39.77
C LYS A 27 -19.04 6.05 38.38
N MET A 28 -17.75 6.13 38.07
CA MET A 28 -17.25 6.49 36.74
C MET A 28 -17.28 5.23 35.86
N TYR A 29 -18.11 5.22 34.81
CA TYR A 29 -18.17 4.13 33.84
C TYR A 29 -17.52 4.56 32.52
N GLY A 30 -16.53 3.78 32.09
CA GLY A 30 -15.84 3.99 30.83
C GLY A 30 -14.85 5.17 30.83
N GLY A 31 -14.23 5.37 29.68
CA GLY A 31 -13.18 6.37 29.44
C GLY A 31 -11.77 5.82 29.59
N GLY A 32 -11.40 4.93 28.66
CA GLY A 32 -10.01 4.60 28.39
C GLY A 32 -9.43 5.52 27.31
N SER A 33 -8.14 5.80 27.40
CA SER A 33 -7.37 6.28 26.25
C SER A 33 -7.04 5.09 25.36
N THR A 34 -7.36 5.18 24.08
CA THR A 34 -6.90 4.21 23.08
C THR A 34 -6.05 4.93 22.04
N HIS A 35 -5.60 4.20 21.02
CA HIS A 35 -4.94 4.79 19.88
C HIS A 35 -5.47 4.19 18.58
N ILE A 36 -5.56 5.01 17.54
CA ILE A 36 -5.74 4.53 16.18
C ILE A 36 -4.34 4.27 15.59
N PRO A 37 -4.03 3.01 15.20
CA PRO A 37 -2.79 2.71 14.51
C PRO A 37 -2.90 3.12 13.04
N LEU A 38 -2.16 4.15 12.62
CA LEU A 38 -2.02 4.52 11.22
C LEU A 38 -0.76 3.87 10.64
N ARG A 39 -0.92 2.84 9.83
CA ARG A 39 0.20 2.12 9.22
C ARG A 39 0.90 2.95 8.15
N VAL A 40 2.22 2.79 8.03
CA VAL A 40 3.05 3.47 7.02
C VAL A 40 2.63 3.08 5.59
N ASN A 41 2.30 1.81 5.40
CA ASN A 41 1.71 1.31 4.17
C ASN A 41 0.35 0.65 4.45
N ALA A 42 -0.72 1.45 4.39
CA ALA A 42 -2.09 0.96 4.49
C ALA A 42 -2.52 0.18 3.24
N ALA A 43 -1.86 0.42 2.11
CA ALA A 43 -2.18 -0.14 0.81
C ALA A 43 -1.65 -1.57 0.59
N GLY A 44 -0.69 -2.00 1.42
CA GLY A 44 -0.04 -3.30 1.26
C GLY A 44 0.68 -3.40 -0.08
N MET A 45 0.51 -4.53 -0.77
CA MET A 45 1.17 -4.82 -2.05
C MET A 45 0.34 -4.48 -3.28
N ILE A 46 -0.93 -4.11 -3.07
CA ILE A 46 -1.90 -3.89 -4.14
C ILE A 46 -1.41 -2.83 -5.14
N PRO A 47 -0.87 -1.66 -4.72
CA PRO A 47 -0.33 -0.68 -5.66
C PRO A 47 0.81 -1.19 -6.54
N LEU A 48 1.67 -2.06 -5.98
CA LEU A 48 2.81 -2.63 -6.72
C LEU A 48 2.30 -3.54 -7.85
N ILE A 49 1.30 -4.38 -7.55
CA ILE A 49 0.68 -5.29 -8.52
C ILE A 49 -0.04 -4.49 -9.61
N PHE A 50 -0.79 -3.44 -9.25
CA PHE A 50 -1.45 -2.56 -10.22
C PHE A 50 -0.46 -1.83 -11.13
N ALA A 51 0.64 -1.31 -10.56
CA ALA A 51 1.68 -0.67 -11.36
C ALA A 51 2.30 -1.66 -12.37
N GLN A 52 2.59 -2.89 -11.93
CA GLN A 52 3.17 -3.93 -12.78
C GLN A 52 2.19 -4.40 -13.86
N SER A 53 0.91 -4.59 -13.52
CA SER A 53 -0.09 -5.06 -14.50
C SER A 53 -0.34 -4.02 -15.59
N ILE A 54 -0.43 -2.74 -15.23
CA ILE A 54 -0.64 -1.64 -16.19
C ILE A 54 0.57 -1.46 -17.11
N LEU A 55 1.79 -1.60 -16.60
CA LEU A 55 3.00 -1.46 -17.43
C LEU A 55 3.26 -2.67 -18.33
N THR A 56 2.92 -3.87 -17.87
CA THR A 56 3.10 -5.09 -18.68
C THR A 56 1.97 -5.29 -19.70
N PHE A 57 0.79 -4.71 -19.48
CA PHE A 57 -0.38 -4.88 -20.35
C PHE A 57 -0.14 -4.47 -21.81
N PRO A 58 0.42 -3.28 -22.13
CA PRO A 58 0.76 -2.92 -23.51
C PRO A 58 1.77 -3.86 -24.15
N ALA A 59 2.77 -4.33 -23.38
CA ALA A 59 3.78 -5.26 -23.87
C ALA A 59 3.18 -6.62 -24.23
N VAL A 60 2.24 -7.12 -23.41
CA VAL A 60 1.53 -8.39 -23.68
C VAL A 60 0.72 -8.28 -24.97
N ILE A 61 -0.03 -7.18 -25.16
CA ILE A 61 -0.79 -6.95 -26.39
C ILE A 61 0.15 -6.86 -27.59
N ALA A 62 1.20 -6.04 -27.49
CA ALA A 62 2.14 -5.83 -28.58
C ALA A 62 2.84 -7.14 -29.00
N ASN A 63 3.16 -8.04 -28.07
CA ASN A 63 3.75 -9.34 -28.38
C ASN A 63 2.91 -10.18 -29.35
N PHE A 64 1.56 -10.08 -29.33
CA PHE A 64 0.71 -10.80 -30.29
C PHE A 64 0.83 -10.27 -31.73
N PHE A 65 1.26 -9.01 -31.90
CA PHE A 65 1.37 -8.35 -33.20
C PHE A 65 2.81 -8.30 -33.76
N VAL A 66 3.81 -8.78 -33.01
CA VAL A 66 5.23 -8.79 -33.44
C VAL A 66 5.43 -9.64 -34.71
N ASN A 67 4.69 -10.74 -34.86
CA ASN A 67 4.78 -11.65 -36.02
C ASN A 67 3.75 -11.35 -37.12
N SER A 68 3.15 -10.16 -37.13
CA SER A 68 2.18 -9.78 -38.17
C SER A 68 2.87 -9.62 -39.53
N GLU A 69 2.23 -10.09 -40.61
CA GLU A 69 2.71 -9.95 -41.99
C GLU A 69 2.87 -8.48 -42.43
N ASN A 70 2.21 -7.56 -41.74
CA ASN A 70 2.25 -6.14 -42.05
C ASN A 70 3.45 -5.45 -41.37
N ALA A 71 4.46 -5.05 -42.16
CA ALA A 71 5.74 -4.54 -41.66
C ALA A 71 5.61 -3.31 -40.74
N ALA A 72 4.65 -2.41 -41.02
CA ALA A 72 4.40 -1.23 -40.19
C ALA A 72 3.84 -1.58 -38.79
N VAL A 73 2.99 -2.61 -38.73
CA VAL A 73 2.40 -3.09 -37.47
C VAL A 73 3.44 -3.85 -36.63
N SER A 74 4.27 -4.66 -37.29
CA SER A 74 5.37 -5.38 -36.64
C SER A 74 6.42 -4.42 -36.05
N GLN A 75 6.82 -3.37 -36.78
CA GLN A 75 7.77 -2.36 -36.26
C GLN A 75 7.20 -1.57 -35.08
N PHE A 76 5.93 -1.17 -35.13
CA PHE A 76 5.28 -0.50 -34.00
C PHE A 76 5.18 -1.42 -32.78
N ALA A 77 4.76 -2.67 -32.98
CA ALA A 77 4.69 -3.68 -31.93
C ALA A 77 6.06 -3.93 -31.27
N GLN A 78 7.13 -4.02 -32.07
CA GLN A 78 8.50 -4.15 -31.56
C GLN A 78 8.95 -2.91 -30.78
N GLY A 79 8.59 -1.69 -31.23
CA GLY A 79 8.87 -0.46 -30.49
C GLY A 79 8.19 -0.40 -29.12
N VAL A 80 6.94 -0.86 -29.04
CA VAL A 80 6.20 -0.97 -27.78
C VAL A 80 6.81 -2.05 -26.88
N VAL A 81 7.11 -3.24 -27.41
CA VAL A 81 7.76 -4.31 -26.64
C VAL A 81 9.13 -3.86 -26.13
N ASN A 82 9.94 -3.17 -26.93
CA ASN A 82 11.26 -2.70 -26.49
C ASN A 82 11.17 -1.60 -25.42
N SER A 83 10.13 -0.76 -25.46
CA SER A 83 9.93 0.32 -24.48
C SER A 83 9.32 -0.16 -23.16
N PHE A 84 8.44 -1.17 -23.22
CA PHE A 84 7.73 -1.72 -22.06
C PHE A 84 8.28 -3.07 -21.59
N SER A 85 9.27 -3.64 -22.27
CA SER A 85 10.06 -4.74 -21.71
C SER A 85 11.01 -4.19 -20.67
N GLY A 86 11.19 -4.91 -19.57
CA GLY A 86 12.04 -4.52 -18.43
C GLY A 86 13.54 -4.34 -18.75
N GLN A 87 13.92 -4.28 -20.03
CA GLN A 87 15.26 -4.03 -20.53
C GLN A 87 15.54 -2.53 -20.74
N SER A 88 14.51 -1.70 -20.89
CA SER A 88 14.70 -0.25 -21.05
C SER A 88 15.06 0.41 -19.71
N PRO A 89 16.12 1.23 -19.63
CA PRO A 89 16.42 2.06 -18.45
C PRO A 89 15.24 2.96 -18.07
N TRP A 90 14.41 3.32 -19.05
CA TRP A 90 13.20 4.12 -18.84
C TRP A 90 12.08 3.35 -18.13
N TYR A 91 12.03 2.01 -18.26
CA TYR A 91 11.04 1.17 -17.60
C TYR A 91 11.15 1.27 -16.08
N GLY A 92 12.36 1.28 -15.53
CA GLY A 92 12.56 1.42 -14.08
C GLY A 92 12.02 2.75 -13.54
N LEU A 93 12.22 3.86 -14.27
CA LEU A 93 11.72 5.17 -13.89
C LEU A 93 10.19 5.28 -14.03
N LEU A 94 9.61 4.74 -15.11
CA LEU A 94 8.17 4.62 -15.27
C LEU A 94 7.54 3.77 -14.16
N TYR A 95 8.18 2.65 -13.81
CA TYR A 95 7.73 1.78 -12.74
C TYR A 95 7.78 2.46 -11.38
N PHE A 96 8.85 3.20 -11.08
CA PHE A 96 8.93 4.04 -9.86
C PHE A 96 7.75 5.00 -9.76
N LEU A 97 7.51 5.79 -10.81
CA LEU A 97 6.46 6.80 -10.82
C LEU A 97 5.07 6.16 -10.73
N ALA A 98 4.85 5.06 -11.44
CA ALA A 98 3.61 4.29 -11.36
C ALA A 98 3.37 3.78 -9.94
N VAL A 99 4.36 3.16 -9.30
CA VAL A 99 4.23 2.66 -7.92
C VAL A 99 3.90 3.80 -6.96
N VAL A 100 4.65 4.91 -7.00
CA VAL A 100 4.40 6.06 -6.13
C VAL A 100 2.99 6.63 -6.36
N GLY A 101 2.58 6.79 -7.62
CA GLY A 101 1.26 7.30 -8.00
C GLY A 101 0.13 6.39 -7.53
N PHE A 102 0.22 5.09 -7.78
CA PHE A 102 -0.79 4.12 -7.36
C PHE A 102 -0.85 3.98 -5.84
N THR A 103 0.27 4.08 -5.12
CA THR A 103 0.27 4.05 -3.66
C THR A 103 -0.50 5.23 -3.09
N TYR A 104 -0.34 6.43 -3.66
CA TYR A 104 -1.12 7.61 -3.27
C TYR A 104 -2.60 7.46 -3.58
N PHE A 105 -2.92 7.10 -4.82
CA PHE A 105 -4.30 6.94 -5.28
C PHE A 105 -5.06 5.92 -4.43
N TYR A 106 -4.48 4.73 -4.25
CA TYR A 106 -5.14 3.65 -3.53
C TYR A 106 -5.27 3.93 -2.03
N THR A 107 -4.27 4.58 -1.42
CA THR A 107 -4.37 4.97 0.00
C THR A 107 -5.50 5.98 0.22
N ASP A 108 -5.65 6.97 -0.66
CA ASP A 108 -6.72 7.98 -0.53
C ASP A 108 -8.11 7.34 -0.66
N VAL A 109 -8.29 6.42 -1.59
CA VAL A 109 -9.55 5.67 -1.77
C VAL A 109 -9.90 4.87 -0.51
N ILE A 110 -8.94 4.12 0.06
CA ILE A 110 -9.19 3.36 1.30
C ILE A 110 -9.57 4.28 2.46
N VAL A 111 -8.82 5.36 2.66
CA VAL A 111 -9.03 6.26 3.80
C VAL A 111 -10.41 6.92 3.75
N GLN A 112 -10.86 7.28 2.55
CA GLN A 112 -12.21 7.83 2.35
C GLN A 112 -13.30 6.79 2.62
N GLN A 113 -13.10 5.53 2.21
CA GLN A 113 -14.07 4.45 2.43
C GLN A 113 -14.24 4.04 3.90
N GLN A 114 -13.19 4.18 4.72
CA GLN A 114 -13.23 3.74 6.13
C GLN A 114 -14.05 4.66 7.06
N ASP A 115 -14.34 5.90 6.66
CA ASP A 115 -15.05 6.92 7.48
C ASP A 115 -14.63 6.91 8.97
N LEU A 116 -13.31 6.82 9.23
CA LEU A 116 -12.73 6.83 10.59
C LEU A 116 -13.27 8.00 11.45
N PRO A 117 -13.39 9.24 10.95
CA PRO A 117 -13.94 10.36 11.71
C PRO A 117 -15.41 10.17 12.08
N GLY A 118 -16.23 9.62 11.18
CA GLY A 118 -17.63 9.32 11.42
C GLY A 118 -17.79 8.20 12.46
N ALA A 119 -17.00 7.13 12.34
CA ALA A 119 -16.98 6.04 13.31
C ALA A 119 -16.56 6.52 14.71
N LEU A 120 -15.51 7.34 14.81
CA LEU A 120 -15.08 7.96 16.07
C LEU A 120 -16.19 8.79 16.71
N LYS A 121 -16.85 9.65 15.92
CA LYS A 121 -17.94 10.49 16.40
C LYS A 121 -19.13 9.65 16.92
N ARG A 122 -19.51 8.57 16.22
CA ARG A 122 -20.59 7.66 16.65
C ARG A 122 -20.25 6.91 17.94
N GLN A 123 -18.98 6.54 18.13
CA GLN A 123 -18.51 5.87 19.34
C GLN A 123 -18.23 6.82 20.52
N GLY A 124 -18.45 8.13 20.35
CA GLY A 124 -18.14 9.13 21.38
C GLY A 124 -16.64 9.33 21.63
N GLY A 125 -15.81 8.93 20.67
CA GLY A 125 -14.36 9.12 20.68
C GLY A 125 -13.98 10.45 20.01
N PHE A 126 -12.95 11.11 20.54
CA PHE A 126 -12.38 12.32 19.95
C PHE A 126 -10.86 12.35 20.10
N ILE A 127 -10.20 13.03 19.16
CA ILE A 127 -8.77 13.30 19.24
C ILE A 127 -8.59 14.55 20.12
N PRO A 128 -7.78 14.48 21.20
CA PRO A 128 -7.52 15.64 22.06
C PRO A 128 -7.07 16.85 21.24
N GLY A 129 -7.71 18.00 21.44
CA GLY A 129 -7.40 19.25 20.75
C GLY A 129 -8.06 19.45 19.37
N ILE A 130 -8.82 18.47 18.85
CA ILE A 130 -9.48 18.58 17.54
C ILE A 130 -10.97 18.34 17.67
N ARG A 131 -11.78 19.28 17.15
CA ARG A 131 -13.24 19.18 17.19
C ARG A 131 -13.73 17.99 16.32
N PRO A 132 -14.60 17.10 16.84
CA PRO A 132 -15.12 15.94 16.10
C PRO A 132 -15.82 16.32 14.79
N GLY A 133 -15.68 15.47 13.76
CA GLY A 133 -16.29 15.64 12.45
C GLY A 133 -15.27 16.08 11.40
N LYS A 134 -15.58 17.11 10.60
CA LYS A 134 -14.77 17.52 9.45
C LYS A 134 -13.32 17.85 9.82
N ARG A 135 -13.09 18.52 10.96
CA ARG A 135 -11.73 18.85 11.42
C ARG A 135 -10.90 17.61 11.79
N THR A 136 -11.54 16.58 12.32
CA THR A 136 -10.89 15.26 12.55
C THR A 136 -10.55 14.58 11.23
N ALA A 137 -11.43 14.65 10.24
CA ALA A 137 -11.18 14.12 8.89
C ALA A 137 -9.98 14.81 8.24
N ASP A 138 -9.96 16.15 8.23
CA ASP A 138 -8.88 16.94 7.64
C ASP A 138 -7.53 16.65 8.30
N TYR A 139 -7.53 16.47 9.62
CA TYR A 139 -6.33 16.10 10.37
C TYR A 139 -5.83 14.71 10.01
N ILE A 140 -6.71 13.70 10.05
CA ILE A 140 -6.35 12.31 9.71
C ILE A 140 -5.84 12.24 8.26
N ASN A 141 -6.51 12.89 7.31
CA ASN A 141 -6.09 12.94 5.91
C ASN A 141 -4.72 13.61 5.73
N SER A 142 -4.47 14.71 6.46
CA SER A 142 -3.16 15.38 6.44
C SER A 142 -2.05 14.50 6.99
N VAL A 143 -2.35 13.71 8.02
CA VAL A 143 -1.43 12.73 8.58
C VAL A 143 -1.16 11.60 7.59
N TYR A 144 -2.20 11.02 6.99
CA TYR A 144 -2.05 9.98 5.97
C TYR A 144 -1.19 10.45 4.81
N ARG A 145 -1.46 11.63 4.23
CA ARG A 145 -0.65 12.17 3.13
C ARG A 145 0.85 12.23 3.45
N ARG A 146 1.23 12.63 4.67
CA ARG A 146 2.65 12.68 5.09
C ARG A 146 3.26 11.29 5.27
N ILE A 147 2.49 10.37 5.85
CA ILE A 147 2.94 8.99 6.06
C ILE A 147 3.09 8.27 4.71
N THR A 148 2.08 8.38 3.84
CA THR A 148 2.06 7.80 2.50
C THR A 148 3.18 8.34 1.64
N LEU A 149 3.61 9.60 1.80
CA LEU A 149 4.77 10.14 1.09
C LEU A 149 6.03 9.31 1.33
N VAL A 150 6.33 9.04 2.61
CA VAL A 150 7.50 8.25 3.00
C VAL A 150 7.34 6.79 2.57
N GLY A 151 6.14 6.22 2.79
CA GLY A 151 5.83 4.84 2.40
C GLY A 151 5.95 4.61 0.89
N ALA A 152 5.42 5.51 0.07
CA ALA A 152 5.43 5.43 -1.38
C ALA A 152 6.84 5.58 -1.96
N LEU A 153 7.64 6.52 -1.45
CA LEU A 153 9.03 6.68 -1.88
C LEU A 153 9.88 5.45 -1.52
N PHE A 154 9.69 4.90 -0.32
CA PHE A 154 10.36 3.68 0.10
C PHE A 154 9.96 2.48 -0.80
N LEU A 155 8.66 2.28 -1.02
CA LEU A 155 8.15 1.21 -1.89
C LEU A 155 8.65 1.33 -3.33
N GLY A 156 8.60 2.54 -3.89
CA GLY A 156 9.14 2.81 -5.22
C GLY A 156 10.64 2.50 -5.29
N GLY A 157 11.41 2.91 -4.29
CA GLY A 157 12.85 2.63 -4.22
C GLY A 157 13.15 1.14 -4.16
N VAL A 158 12.43 0.38 -3.35
CA VAL A 158 12.56 -1.09 -3.26
C VAL A 158 12.14 -1.75 -4.57
N ALA A 159 11.08 -1.26 -5.22
CA ALA A 159 10.58 -1.80 -6.49
C ALA A 159 11.57 -1.62 -7.65
N VAL A 160 12.37 -0.54 -7.65
CA VAL A 160 13.36 -0.25 -8.70
C VAL A 160 14.75 -0.82 -8.40
N LEU A 161 15.04 -1.17 -7.15
CA LEU A 161 16.29 -1.80 -6.74
C LEU A 161 16.71 -2.98 -7.65
N PRO A 162 15.85 -3.96 -7.99
CA PRO A 162 16.24 -5.04 -8.90
C PRO A 162 16.59 -4.57 -10.32
N PHE A 163 15.94 -3.52 -10.83
CA PHE A 163 16.26 -2.92 -12.14
C PHE A 163 17.63 -2.25 -12.15
N ILE A 164 17.98 -1.56 -11.06
CA ILE A 164 19.30 -0.93 -10.91
C ILE A 164 20.38 -2.01 -10.85
N VAL A 165 20.16 -3.07 -10.09
CA VAL A 165 21.12 -4.20 -9.96
C VAL A 165 21.34 -4.89 -11.30
N ASP A 166 20.29 -5.11 -12.10
CA ASP A 166 20.43 -5.71 -13.43
C ASP A 166 21.23 -4.84 -14.40
N LEU A 167 21.08 -3.51 -14.34
CA LEU A 167 21.85 -2.59 -15.16
C LEU A 167 23.37 -2.74 -14.95
N PHE A 168 23.80 -3.02 -13.70
CA PHE A 168 25.21 -3.21 -13.36
C PHE A 168 25.72 -4.63 -13.62
N LEU A 169 24.92 -5.66 -13.32
CA LEU A 169 25.36 -7.06 -13.40
C LEU A 169 25.05 -7.74 -14.76
N LYS A 170 24.23 -7.13 -15.64
CA LYS A 170 23.79 -7.69 -16.95
C LYS A 170 23.29 -9.14 -16.88
N THR A 171 22.86 -9.61 -15.70
CA THR A 171 22.50 -11.01 -15.48
C THR A 171 20.98 -11.14 -15.45
N ARG A 172 20.37 -11.37 -16.63
CA ARG A 172 18.92 -11.42 -16.87
C ARG A 172 18.13 -12.35 -15.93
N VAL A 173 18.77 -13.35 -15.35
CA VAL A 173 18.15 -14.32 -14.42
C VAL A 173 17.70 -13.65 -13.11
N LEU A 174 18.31 -12.54 -12.71
CA LEU A 174 17.98 -11.85 -11.46
C LEU A 174 16.66 -11.05 -11.54
N LEU A 175 16.29 -10.46 -12.68
CA LEU A 175 15.10 -9.60 -12.78
C LEU A 175 13.77 -10.34 -12.54
N ILE A 176 13.59 -11.48 -13.21
CA ILE A 176 12.38 -12.32 -13.09
C ILE A 176 12.28 -12.85 -11.66
N THR A 177 13.41 -13.30 -11.11
CA THR A 177 13.48 -13.88 -9.77
C THR A 177 13.20 -12.82 -8.69
N SER A 178 13.73 -11.60 -8.84
CA SER A 178 13.63 -10.55 -7.80
C SER A 178 12.26 -9.89 -7.73
N SER A 179 11.63 -9.61 -8.88
CA SER A 179 10.30 -9.00 -8.94
C SER A 179 9.24 -9.96 -8.40
N GLY A 180 9.34 -11.24 -8.77
CA GLY A 180 8.53 -12.31 -8.21
C GLY A 180 8.72 -12.46 -6.70
N LEU A 181 9.97 -12.39 -6.22
CA LEU A 181 10.26 -12.49 -4.78
C LEU A 181 9.60 -11.35 -3.97
N LEU A 182 9.67 -10.10 -4.45
CA LEU A 182 9.03 -8.97 -3.78
C LEU A 182 7.51 -9.15 -3.65
N ILE A 183 6.87 -9.66 -4.72
CA ILE A 183 5.42 -9.93 -4.73
C ILE A 183 5.09 -11.09 -3.79
N VAL A 184 5.83 -12.20 -3.85
CA VAL A 184 5.62 -13.38 -3.00
C VAL A 184 5.69 -13.00 -1.53
N VAL A 185 6.72 -12.26 -1.12
CA VAL A 185 6.89 -11.81 0.26
C VAL A 185 5.72 -10.97 0.73
N GLY A 186 5.30 -10.05 -0.12
CA GLY A 186 4.22 -9.16 0.20
C GLY A 186 2.86 -9.86 0.29
N VAL A 187 2.61 -10.86 -0.56
CA VAL A 187 1.41 -11.72 -0.47
C VAL A 187 1.47 -12.59 0.78
N VAL A 188 2.63 -13.17 1.12
CA VAL A 188 2.80 -13.95 2.37
C VAL A 188 2.48 -13.10 3.59
N LEU A 189 2.98 -11.85 3.66
CA LEU A 189 2.64 -10.92 4.74
C LEU A 189 1.15 -10.60 4.79
N ASP A 190 0.50 -10.45 3.64
CA ASP A 190 -0.93 -10.17 3.58
C ASP A 190 -1.75 -11.38 4.06
N THR A 191 -1.38 -12.59 3.63
CA THR A 191 -1.97 -13.84 4.10
C THR A 191 -1.77 -14.01 5.61
N MET A 192 -0.58 -13.74 6.14
CA MET A 192 -0.31 -13.79 7.58
C MET A 192 -1.22 -12.82 8.35
N ARG A 193 -1.39 -11.59 7.85
CA ARG A 193 -2.29 -10.59 8.45
C ARG A 193 -3.75 -11.03 8.41
N GLN A 194 -4.20 -11.63 7.31
CA GLN A 194 -5.55 -12.17 7.19
C GLN A 194 -5.78 -13.33 8.18
N LEU A 195 -4.77 -14.20 8.35
CA LEU A 195 -4.81 -15.28 9.35
C LEU A 195 -4.85 -14.73 10.78
N GLU A 196 -4.00 -13.76 11.13
CA GLU A 196 -4.03 -13.10 12.44
C GLU A 196 -5.38 -12.45 12.73
N ALA A 197 -5.95 -11.75 11.73
CA ALA A 197 -7.27 -11.13 11.88
C ALA A 197 -8.37 -12.16 12.15
N GLN A 198 -8.35 -13.29 11.45
CA GLN A 198 -9.30 -14.39 11.68
C GLN A 198 -9.08 -15.07 13.05
N LEU A 199 -7.83 -15.25 13.48
CA LEU A 199 -7.49 -15.83 14.78
C LEU A 199 -7.93 -14.92 15.94
N LEU A 200 -7.77 -13.60 15.81
CA LEU A 200 -8.26 -12.62 16.79
C LEU A 200 -9.80 -12.65 16.90
N MET A 201 -10.50 -12.78 15.77
CA MET A 201 -11.96 -12.92 15.76
C MET A 201 -12.41 -14.24 16.44
N ARG A 202 -11.65 -15.33 16.26
CA ARG A 202 -11.93 -16.62 16.92
C ARG A 202 -11.74 -16.58 18.43
N HIS A 203 -10.75 -15.83 18.93
CA HIS A 203 -10.55 -15.65 20.37
C HIS A 203 -11.56 -14.68 21.01
N TYR A 204 -12.45 -14.07 20.21
CA TYR A 204 -13.51 -13.17 20.69
C TYR A 204 -14.77 -13.91 21.18
N GLU A 205 -14.86 -15.24 21.04
CA GLU A 205 -16.04 -16.03 21.45
C GLU A 205 -16.17 -16.25 22.98
N GLY A 206 -15.24 -15.78 23.80
CA GLY A 206 -15.19 -16.13 25.23
C GLY A 206 -15.85 -15.15 26.23
N PHE A 207 -16.24 -13.93 25.84
CA PHE A 207 -16.50 -12.86 26.81
C PHE A 207 -17.97 -12.37 26.94
N ILE A 208 -18.93 -13.01 26.25
CA ILE A 208 -20.36 -12.77 26.49
C ILE A 208 -20.98 -14.02 27.12
N LYS A 209 -20.96 -14.06 28.46
CA LYS A 209 -21.99 -14.64 29.31
C LYS A 209 -22.24 -13.69 30.47
#